data_AF-A0A087TAJ4-F1
#
_entry.id   AF-A0A087TAJ4-F1
#
_cell.length_a   1.000
_cell.length_b   1.000
_cell.length_c   1.000
_cell.angle_alpha   90.00
_cell.angle_beta   90.00
_cell.angle_gamma   90.00
#
_symmetry.space_group_name_H-M   'P 1'
#
loop_
_entity.id
_entity.type
_entity.pdbx_description
1 polymer ?
#
loop_
_entity_poly.entity_id
_entity_poly.type
_entity_poly.pdbx_seq_one_letter_code
_entity_poly.pdbx_strand_id
1 'polypeptide(L)' 'MAGAAKKGPRQKAAKGHKLPEPIPEGFAISDTTKKSWIFGKKIGSGGFGTVYFAAESNNPKNFDYVIKV' A
#
# COMPACT_ATOMS: atom_id res chain seq x y z
N MET A 1 2.03 10.94 -41.27
CA MET A 1 2.49 9.83 -40.39
C MET A 1 3.47 10.39 -39.37
N ALA A 2 3.04 10.59 -38.12
CA ALA A 2 3.94 11.04 -37.04
C ALA A 2 4.45 9.82 -36.29
N GLY A 3 5.77 9.64 -36.26
CA GLY A 3 6.45 8.46 -35.71
C GLY A 3 6.29 8.34 -34.20
N ALA A 4 5.95 7.14 -33.75
CA ALA A 4 5.87 6.78 -32.34
C ALA A 4 7.26 6.84 -31.70
N ALA A 5 7.43 7.73 -30.72
CA ALA A 5 8.62 7.77 -29.88
C ALA A 5 8.72 6.48 -29.04
N LYS A 6 9.69 5.62 -29.37
CA LYS A 6 10.03 4.43 -28.61
C LYS A 6 10.56 4.85 -27.24
N LYS A 7 9.73 4.73 -26.19
CA LYS A 7 10.19 4.84 -24.80
C LYS A 7 11.18 3.69 -24.56
N GLY A 8 12.46 4.04 -24.40
CA GLY A 8 13.50 3.10 -23.98
C GLY A 8 13.12 2.38 -22.68
N PRO A 9 13.78 1.25 -22.37
CA PRO A 9 13.46 0.48 -21.17
C PRO A 9 13.55 1.40 -19.96
N ARG A 10 12.43 1.57 -19.24
CA ARG A 10 12.37 2.33 -17.99
C ARG A 10 13.45 1.76 -17.09
N GLN A 11 14.49 2.56 -16.81
CA GLN A 11 15.53 2.21 -15.88
C GLN A 11 14.84 1.78 -14.59
N LYS A 12 14.94 0.49 -14.24
CA LYS A 12 14.45 -0.02 -12.96
C LYS A 12 15.22 0.79 -11.92
N ALA A 13 14.51 1.68 -11.23
CA ALA A 13 15.06 2.47 -10.14
C ALA A 13 15.88 1.52 -9.26
N ALA A 14 17.06 1.99 -8.84
CA ALA A 14 18.01 1.24 -8.03
C ALA A 14 17.27 0.41 -6.97
N LYS A 15 17.73 -0.82 -6.70
CA LYS A 15 17.16 -1.77 -5.73
C LYS A 15 17.16 -1.15 -4.31
N GLY A 16 16.35 -0.12 -4.08
CA GLY A 16 15.97 0.35 -2.77
C GLY A 16 15.31 -0.82 -2.05
N HIS A 17 15.51 -0.86 -0.73
CA HIS A 17 15.06 -1.91 0.17
C HIS A 17 13.86 -2.68 -0.37
N LYS A 18 14.04 -3.99 -0.58
CA LYS A 18 12.99 -4.88 -1.11
C LYS A 18 11.74 -4.65 -0.26
N LEU A 19 10.72 -4.06 -0.88
CA LEU A 19 9.47 -3.78 -0.19
C LEU A 19 8.92 -5.10 0.36
N PRO A 20 8.40 -5.10 1.60
CA PRO A 20 7.76 -6.28 2.16
C PRO A 20 6.61 -6.70 1.25
N GLU A 21 6.24 -7.97 1.34
CA GLU A 21 5.09 -8.48 0.60
C GLU A 21 3.84 -7.67 0.95
N PRO A 22 3.00 -7.35 -0.05
CA PRO A 22 1.81 -6.57 0.20
C PRO A 22 0.89 -7.31 1.18
N ILE A 23 0.35 -6.56 2.14
CA ILE A 23 -0.57 -7.10 3.15
C ILE A 23 -1.89 -7.45 2.45
N PRO A 24 -2.44 -8.66 2.69
CA PRO A 24 -3.72 -9.06 2.12
C PRO A 24 -4.87 -8.19 2.66
N GLU A 25 -5.87 -7.98 1.81
CA GLU A 25 -7.12 -7.33 2.23
C GLU A 25 -7.82 -8.18 3.29
N GLY A 26 -8.37 -7.53 4.33
CA GLY A 26 -8.98 -8.18 5.48
C GLY A 26 -7.99 -8.56 6.60
N PHE A 27 -6.70 -8.28 6.45
CA PHE A 27 -5.72 -8.56 7.50
C PHE A 27 -5.96 -7.66 8.72
N ALA A 28 -6.06 -8.25 9.91
CA ALA A 28 -6.25 -7.51 11.15
C ALA A 28 -4.92 -7.29 11.88
N ILE A 29 -4.64 -6.05 12.31
CA ILE A 29 -3.49 -5.71 13.16
C ILE A 29 -3.93 -4.99 14.41
N SER A 30 -3.07 -5.02 15.42
CA SER A 30 -3.23 -4.22 16.63
C SER A 30 -2.16 -3.13 16.68
N ASP A 31 -2.58 -1.90 16.92
CA ASP A 31 -1.69 -0.77 17.16
C ASP A 31 -1.21 -0.75 18.61
N THR A 32 -0.12 -0.01 18.87
CA THR A 32 0.42 0.31 20.21
C THR A 32 -0.62 0.85 21.19
N THR A 33 -1.66 1.51 20.69
CA THR A 33 -2.79 2.04 21.47
C THR A 33 -3.88 1.00 21.78
N LYS A 34 -3.63 -0.30 21.55
CA LYS A 34 -4.59 -1.42 21.68
C LYS A 34 -5.79 -1.34 20.74
N LYS A 35 -5.76 -0.46 19.74
CA LYS A 35 -6.77 -0.42 18.69
C LYS A 35 -6.51 -1.51 17.67
N SER A 36 -7.56 -2.14 17.18
CA SER A 36 -7.47 -3.14 16.12
C SER A 36 -7.94 -2.55 14.80
N TRP A 37 -7.19 -2.82 13.74
CA TRP A 37 -7.39 -2.27 12.40
C TRP A 37 -7.45 -3.37 11.38
N ILE A 38 -8.34 -3.24 10.40
CA ILE A 38 -8.49 -4.15 9.28
C ILE A 38 -7.97 -3.45 8.04
N PHE A 39 -6.93 -4.02 7.41
CA PHE A 39 -6.40 -3.55 6.15
C PHE A 39 -7.41 -3.76 5.03
N GLY A 40 -7.67 -2.72 4.27
CA GLY A 40 -8.43 -2.74 3.04
C GLY A 40 -7.51 -2.67 1.82
N LYS A 41 -8.08 -2.13 0.75
CA LYS A 41 -7.40 -2.01 -0.54
C LYS A 41 -6.10 -1.21 -0.44
N LYS A 42 -5.07 -1.69 -1.13
CA LYS A 42 -3.82 -0.96 -1.32
C LYS A 42 -4.07 0.34 -2.10
N ILE A 43 -3.63 1.46 -1.56
CA ILE A 43 -3.70 2.79 -2.19
C ILE A 43 -2.51 2.96 -3.14
N GLY A 44 -1.31 2.63 -2.68
CA GLY A 44 -0.08 2.81 -3.46
C GLY A 44 1.16 2.38 -2.70
N SER A 45 2.28 2.21 -3.42
CA SER A 45 3.58 1.85 -2.84
C SER A 45 4.69 2.73 -3.40
N GLY A 46 5.64 3.13 -2.55
CA GLY A 46 6.82 3.92 -2.90
C GLY A 46 8.08 3.37 -2.26
N GLY A 47 9.20 4.12 -2.32
CA GLY A 47 10.50 3.67 -1.79
C GLY A 47 10.57 3.50 -0.26
N PHE A 48 9.56 3.97 0.47
CA PHE A 48 9.50 3.97 1.93
C PHE A 48 8.29 3.21 2.49
N GLY A 49 7.70 2.29 1.70
CA GLY A 49 6.59 1.47 2.16
C GLY A 49 5.36 1.50 1.26
N THR A 50 4.31 0.86 1.76
CA THR A 50 3.01 0.72 1.10
C THR A 50 1.91 1.31 1.98
N VAL A 51 0.97 2.00 1.33
CA VAL A 51 -0.15 2.66 1.97
C VAL A 51 -1.43 1.91 1.63
N TYR A 52 -2.25 1.67 2.65
CA TYR A 52 -3.49 0.92 2.57
C TYR A 52 -4.63 1.70 3.19
N PHE A 53 -5.84 1.50 2.67
CA PHE A 53 -7.05 1.82 3.41
C PHE A 53 -7.14 0.96 4.66
N ALA A 54 -7.74 1.47 5.71
CA ALA A 54 -7.95 0.74 6.94
C ALA A 54 -9.30 1.09 7.57
N ALA A 55 -9.92 0.08 8.17
CA ALA A 55 -11.11 0.24 8.99
C ALA A 55 -10.77 -0.12 10.44
N GLU A 56 -11.38 0.56 11.40
CA GLU A 56 -11.27 0.13 12.80
C GLU A 56 -12.08 -1.17 12.98
N SER A 57 -11.60 -2.11 13.79
CA SER A 57 -12.27 -3.40 13.99
C SER A 57 -13.71 -3.26 14.51
N ASN A 58 -14.01 -2.16 15.22
CA ASN A 58 -15.36 -1.83 15.68
C ASN A 58 -16.31 -1.43 14.53
N ASN A 59 -15.78 -0.95 13.40
CA ASN A 59 -16.56 -0.59 12.22
C ASN A 59 -15.86 -1.04 10.93
N PRO A 60 -15.86 -2.37 10.64
CA PRO A 60 -15.05 -2.98 9.57
C PRO A 60 -15.47 -2.59 8.15
N LYS A 61 -16.59 -1.89 7.98
CA LYS A 61 -17.11 -1.43 6.68
C LYS A 61 -16.61 -0.04 6.30
N ASN A 62 -16.01 0.68 7.25
CA ASN A 62 -15.74 2.09 7.13
C ASN A 62 -14.23 2.34 7.03
N PHE A 63 -13.75 2.44 5.79
CA PHE A 63 -12.34 2.58 5.44
C PHE A 63 -11.85 4.04 5.47
N ASP A 64 -12.17 4.76 6.55
CA ASP A 64 -11.87 6.19 6.69
C ASP A 64 -10.40 6.46 7.06
N TYR A 65 -9.66 5.40 7.41
CA TYR A 65 -8.28 5.50 7.88
C TYR A 65 -7.31 5.03 6.80
N VAL A 66 -6.07 5.49 6.95
CA VAL A 66 -4.96 5.13 6.07
C VAL A 66 -3.80 4.67 6.93
N ILE A 67 -3.30 3.47 6.67
CA ILE A 67 -2.13 2.90 7.35
C ILE A 67 -0.98 2.79 6.36
N LYS A 68 0.17 3.31 6.77
CA LYS A 68 1.44 3.16 6.04
C LYS A 68 2.29 2.11 6.76
N VAL A 69 2.77 1.15 5.98
CA VAL A 69 3.68 0.08 6.41
C VAL A 69 4.99 0.18 5.66
#